data_AF-A0A4U7KKJ5-F1
#
_entry.id   AF-A0A4U7KKJ5-F1
#
_cell.length_a   1.000
_cell.length_b   1.000
_cell.length_c   1.000
_cell.angle_alpha   90.00
_cell.angle_beta   90.00
_cell.angle_gamma   90.00
#
_symmetry.space_group_name_H-M   'P 1'
#
loop_
_entity.id
_entity.type
_entity.pdbx_description
1 polymer ?
#
loop_
_entity_poly.entity_id
_entity_poly.type
_entity_poly.pdbx_seq_one_letter_code
_entity_poly.pdbx_strand_id
1 'polypeptide(L)'
;MNGRYDATSSRPKITVRQLNRDHANFVLENVDLSFANSLRRIMIADIPTVAIDMVEVRNNTTVLPDEFLAHRLGMIPLLSMDCAKALVDHRDCACEDGCDRCSVELTLRARCTTRGNLEVTSRDLIRSDTIENATIYDDDAMAEPAAPKHPDFGRPVGHDGSTPPIMLVKMSKGQELDLRCIARKGFAKEHAKWSPCSAVGFEYDPHNALRHTTYWYEYDAKQEWPEGANAEFEEPPQEGAPFDYNKKANKFYFDVEASGSMHPAEIVETGLGLLEYRVAQIVQELSMLDEQPGGGVGGLENGMMDPYGAPPGVNGGGMDLNGHGGADMNGYPAQVANPYAGSGWD
;
A
#
# COMPACT_ATOMS: atom_id res chain seq x y z
N MET A 1 45.59 -13.78 13.34
CA MET A 1 45.30 -12.36 13.63
C MET A 1 43.79 -12.18 13.52
N ASN A 2 43.08 -12.22 14.64
CA ASN A 2 41.63 -12.01 14.67
C ASN A 2 41.38 -10.51 14.50
N GLY A 3 41.09 -10.10 13.26
CA GLY A 3 40.58 -8.76 12.99
C GLY A 3 39.28 -8.58 13.76
N ARG A 4 39.29 -7.69 14.75
CA ARG A 4 38.06 -7.20 15.36
C ARG A 4 37.21 -6.63 14.21
N TYR A 5 36.08 -7.25 13.93
CA TYR A 5 35.02 -6.67 13.11
C TYR A 5 34.67 -5.32 13.73
N ASP A 6 35.05 -4.23 13.07
CA ASP A 6 34.74 -2.89 13.52
C ASP A 6 33.29 -2.59 13.16
N ALA A 7 32.38 -3.04 14.04
CA ALA A 7 30.92 -2.99 13.88
C ALA A 7 30.36 -1.56 13.71
N THR A 8 31.20 -0.53 13.82
CA THR A 8 30.86 0.87 13.53
C THR A 8 31.05 1.26 12.06
N SER A 9 31.98 0.65 11.32
CA SER A 9 32.23 0.96 9.90
C SER A 9 31.21 0.33 8.94
N SER A 10 30.53 -0.73 9.38
CA SER A 10 29.55 -1.49 8.58
C SER A 10 28.09 -1.07 8.82
N ARG A 11 27.84 -0.01 9.59
CA ARG A 11 26.45 0.42 9.86
C ARG A 11 25.90 1.19 8.67
N PRO A 12 24.61 1.00 8.33
CA PRO A 12 23.93 1.84 7.36
C PRO A 12 24.09 3.31 7.74
N LYS A 13 24.41 4.14 6.76
CA LYS A 13 24.60 5.59 6.94
C LYS A 13 23.71 6.33 5.95
N ILE A 14 22.94 7.29 6.46
CA ILE A 14 22.09 8.17 5.65
C ILE A 14 22.71 9.56 5.66
N THR A 15 22.96 10.11 4.47
CA THR A 15 23.40 11.49 4.29
C THR A 15 22.33 12.25 3.51
N VAL A 16 21.57 13.11 4.19
CA VAL A 16 20.55 13.94 3.55
C VAL A 16 21.22 15.07 2.78
N ARG A 17 20.91 15.19 1.49
CA ARG A 17 21.40 16.27 0.62
C ARG A 17 20.41 17.43 0.57
N GLN A 18 19.14 17.10 0.35
CA GLN A 18 18.07 18.08 0.28
C GLN A 18 16.81 17.48 0.91
N LEU A 19 16.15 18.27 1.74
CA LEU A 19 14.83 17.96 2.25
C LEU A 19 13.97 19.20 2.08
N ASN A 20 12.88 19.05 1.36
CA ASN A 20 11.86 20.09 1.21
C ASN A 20 10.48 19.48 1.43
N ARG A 21 9.42 20.26 1.17
CA ARG A 21 8.04 19.83 1.39
C ARG A 21 7.67 18.57 0.59
N ASP A 22 8.17 18.46 -0.63
CA ASP A 22 7.72 17.47 -1.61
C ASP A 22 8.80 16.43 -1.91
N HIS A 23 10.08 16.72 -1.66
CA HIS A 23 11.22 15.87 -1.97
C HIS A 23 12.13 15.60 -0.76
N ALA A 24 12.61 14.36 -0.66
CA ALA A 24 13.74 13.95 0.18
C ALA A 24 14.83 13.31 -0.69
N ASN A 25 15.91 14.06 -0.92
CA ASN A 25 17.10 13.58 -1.62
C ASN A 25 18.18 13.19 -0.59
N PHE A 26 18.56 11.93 -0.58
CA PHE A 26 19.54 11.39 0.37
C PHE A 26 20.39 10.27 -0.25
N VAL A 27 21.55 10.06 0.36
CA VAL A 27 22.46 8.96 0.02
C VAL A 27 22.41 7.92 1.13
N LEU A 28 22.16 6.67 0.76
CA LEU A 28 22.21 5.51 1.65
C LEU A 28 23.49 4.72 1.38
N GLU A 29 24.38 4.68 2.37
CA GLU A 29 25.69 4.03 2.32
C GLU A 29 25.74 2.82 3.26
N ASN A 30 26.66 1.89 2.99
CA ASN A 30 26.92 0.68 3.78
C ASN A 30 25.71 -0.27 3.88
N VAL A 31 24.97 -0.43 2.80
CA VAL A 31 23.88 -1.40 2.68
C VAL A 31 24.02 -2.23 1.42
N ASP A 32 23.33 -3.37 1.34
CA ASP A 32 23.24 -4.15 0.11
C ASP A 32 22.16 -3.59 -0.83
N LEU A 33 22.32 -3.86 -2.14
CA LEU A 33 21.31 -3.51 -3.16
C LEU A 33 19.93 -4.07 -2.83
N SER A 34 19.87 -5.28 -2.27
CA SER A 34 18.62 -5.91 -1.84
C SER A 34 17.91 -5.13 -0.75
N PHE A 35 18.66 -4.59 0.22
CA PHE A 35 18.11 -3.77 1.29
C PHE A 35 17.58 -2.44 0.73
N ALA A 36 18.40 -1.74 -0.06
CA ALA A 36 18.02 -0.46 -0.66
C ALA A 36 16.78 -0.61 -1.56
N ASN A 37 16.73 -1.65 -2.40
CA ASN A 37 15.56 -1.91 -3.24
C ASN A 37 14.32 -2.32 -2.41
N SER A 38 14.50 -3.04 -1.30
CA SER A 38 13.38 -3.40 -0.41
C SER A 38 12.79 -2.15 0.24
N LEU A 39 13.63 -1.23 0.73
CA LEU A 39 13.20 0.07 1.24
C LEU A 39 12.44 0.86 0.17
N ARG A 40 12.97 0.93 -1.07
CA ARG A 40 12.28 1.56 -2.21
C ARG A 40 10.87 1.00 -2.42
N ARG A 41 10.73 -0.33 -2.43
CA ARG A 41 9.44 -1.00 -2.66
C ARG A 41 8.45 -0.75 -1.53
N ILE A 42 8.93 -0.75 -0.27
CA ILE A 42 8.08 -0.46 0.88
C ILE A 42 7.54 0.97 0.83
N MET A 43 8.40 1.94 0.51
CA MET A 43 7.99 3.34 0.40
C MET A 43 6.87 3.54 -0.63
N ILE A 44 6.92 2.81 -1.75
CA ILE A 44 5.91 2.90 -2.80
C ILE A 44 4.60 2.20 -2.41
N ALA A 45 4.69 1.01 -1.80
CA ALA A 45 3.57 0.06 -1.84
C ALA A 45 2.96 -0.30 -0.48
N ASP A 46 3.71 -0.11 0.61
CA ASP A 46 3.39 -0.71 1.91
C ASP A 46 3.12 0.29 3.03
N ILE A 47 3.45 1.55 2.82
CA ILE A 47 3.14 2.60 3.79
C ILE A 47 1.62 2.83 3.81
N PRO A 48 0.98 2.75 4.99
CA PRO A 48 -0.44 2.97 5.10
C PRO A 48 -0.79 4.45 4.93
N THR A 49 -1.81 4.74 4.13
CA THR A 49 -2.37 6.08 3.94
C THR A 49 -3.89 6.03 4.02
N VAL A 50 -4.55 7.18 4.10
CA VAL A 50 -6.02 7.28 4.07
C VAL A 50 -6.48 7.84 2.72
N ALA A 51 -7.44 7.17 2.11
CA ALA A 51 -8.05 7.62 0.85
C ALA A 51 -9.55 7.28 0.85
N ILE A 52 -10.34 7.98 0.02
CA ILE A 52 -11.77 7.71 -0.13
C ILE A 52 -11.95 6.31 -0.72
N ASP A 53 -12.74 5.48 -0.04
CA ASP A 53 -12.96 4.09 -0.41
C ASP A 53 -14.42 3.80 -0.74
N MET A 54 -15.34 4.40 0.00
CA MET A 54 -16.77 4.30 -0.26
C MET A 54 -17.36 5.68 -0.55
N VAL A 55 -18.19 5.77 -1.58
CA VAL A 55 -18.91 6.99 -1.96
C VAL A 55 -20.39 6.66 -2.06
N GLU A 56 -21.17 7.22 -1.15
CA GLU A 56 -22.63 7.19 -1.18
C GLU A 56 -23.14 8.40 -1.97
N VAL A 57 -23.76 8.15 -3.11
CA VAL A 57 -24.38 9.20 -3.94
C VAL A 57 -25.83 9.38 -3.51
N ARG A 58 -26.15 10.53 -2.89
CA ARG A 58 -27.53 10.88 -2.52
C ARG A 58 -28.27 11.53 -3.68
N ASN A 59 -27.57 12.41 -4.38
CA ASN A 59 -28.08 13.07 -5.58
C ASN A 59 -26.93 13.43 -6.51
N ASN A 60 -27.04 13.05 -7.78
CA ASN A 60 -26.13 13.47 -8.84
C ASN A 60 -26.94 13.81 -10.09
N THR A 61 -27.02 15.09 -10.42
CA THR A 61 -27.60 15.55 -11.69
C THR A 61 -26.52 16.21 -12.57
N THR A 62 -25.26 15.91 -12.31
CA THR A 62 -24.12 16.40 -13.10
C THR A 62 -24.03 15.68 -14.44
N VAL A 63 -23.09 16.09 -15.29
CA VAL A 63 -22.83 15.42 -16.57
C VAL A 63 -21.98 14.16 -16.42
N LEU A 64 -21.40 13.92 -15.25
CA LEU A 64 -20.51 12.80 -15.00
C LEU A 64 -21.28 11.66 -14.33
N PRO A 65 -21.13 10.41 -14.80
CA PRO A 65 -21.65 9.23 -14.10
C PRO A 65 -21.07 9.09 -12.68
N ASP A 66 -21.81 8.40 -11.83
CA ASP A 66 -21.50 8.22 -10.41
C ASP A 66 -20.13 7.56 -10.22
N GLU A 67 -19.85 6.49 -10.96
CA GLU A 67 -18.59 5.74 -10.89
C GLU A 67 -17.38 6.57 -11.33
N PHE A 68 -17.58 7.52 -12.25
CA PHE A 68 -16.53 8.41 -12.70
C PHE A 68 -16.18 9.43 -11.61
N LEU A 69 -17.20 9.97 -10.93
CA LEU A 69 -16.99 10.85 -9.77
C LEU A 69 -16.35 10.08 -8.61
N ALA A 70 -16.83 8.88 -8.31
CA ALA A 70 -16.30 8.02 -7.25
C ALA A 70 -14.82 7.69 -7.50
N HIS A 71 -14.44 7.35 -8.73
CA HIS A 71 -13.05 7.11 -9.10
C HIS A 71 -12.17 8.36 -8.86
N ARG A 72 -12.63 9.55 -9.29
CA ARG A 72 -11.90 10.80 -9.08
C ARG A 72 -11.75 11.15 -7.60
N LEU A 73 -12.81 10.95 -6.82
CA LEU A 73 -12.79 11.17 -5.36
C LEU A 73 -11.80 10.24 -4.68
N GLY A 74 -11.74 8.97 -5.11
CA GLY A 74 -10.76 8.00 -4.61
C GLY A 74 -9.31 8.42 -4.84
N MET A 75 -9.03 9.16 -5.92
CA MET A 75 -7.69 9.65 -6.28
C MET A 75 -7.32 11.00 -5.65
N ILE A 76 -8.18 11.60 -4.82
CA ILE A 76 -7.82 12.82 -4.07
C ILE A 76 -6.90 12.43 -2.91
N PRO A 77 -5.68 12.98 -2.84
CA PRO A 77 -4.80 12.74 -1.70
C PRO A 77 -5.39 13.41 -0.45
N LEU A 78 -5.50 12.65 0.63
CA LEU A 78 -5.87 13.12 1.95
C LEU A 78 -4.65 13.13 2.86
N LEU A 79 -4.58 14.10 3.77
CA LEU A 79 -3.50 14.20 4.75
C LEU A 79 -3.51 12.97 5.67
N SER A 80 -2.42 12.22 5.66
CA SER A 80 -2.28 10.86 6.20
C SER A 80 -1.17 10.76 7.25
N MET A 81 -0.89 11.85 7.96
CA MET A 81 0.13 11.91 9.02
C MET A 81 -0.12 10.83 10.08
N ASP A 82 0.91 10.05 10.42
CA ASP A 82 0.88 8.95 11.39
C ASP A 82 -0.28 7.95 11.14
N CYS A 83 -0.70 7.74 9.88
CA CYS A 83 -1.87 6.91 9.53
C CYS A 83 -1.84 5.51 10.17
N ALA A 84 -0.64 4.90 10.27
CA ALA A 84 -0.46 3.60 10.91
C ALA A 84 -1.02 3.55 12.34
N LYS A 85 -0.89 4.64 13.10
CA LYS A 85 -1.34 4.80 14.48
C LYS A 85 -2.71 5.47 14.59
N ALA A 86 -3.04 6.35 13.65
CA ALA A 86 -4.24 7.18 13.68
C ALA A 86 -5.53 6.40 13.38
N LEU A 87 -5.44 5.35 12.54
CA LEU A 87 -6.57 4.50 12.17
C LEU A 87 -6.23 3.02 12.33
N VAL A 88 -7.20 2.28 12.84
CA VAL A 88 -7.23 0.81 12.78
C VAL A 88 -7.67 0.40 11.38
N ASP A 89 -7.19 -0.73 10.89
CA ASP A 89 -7.71 -1.30 9.65
C ASP A 89 -9.21 -1.60 9.82
N HIS A 90 -10.03 -1.27 8.82
CA HIS A 90 -11.46 -1.53 8.90
C HIS A 90 -11.77 -3.03 9.04
N ARG A 91 -10.92 -3.91 8.49
CA ARG A 91 -11.04 -5.37 8.62
C ARG A 91 -10.86 -5.87 10.05
N ASP A 92 -10.12 -5.13 10.86
CA ASP A 92 -9.85 -5.45 12.27
C ASP A 92 -10.83 -4.70 13.20
N CYS A 93 -11.76 -3.94 12.63
CA CYS A 93 -12.71 -3.12 13.36
C CYS A 93 -14.07 -3.82 13.44
N ALA A 94 -14.62 -4.02 14.63
CA ALA A 94 -15.95 -4.60 14.85
C ALA A 94 -17.16 -3.69 14.45
N CYS A 95 -16.94 -2.63 13.67
CA CYS A 95 -18.03 -1.77 13.17
C CYS A 95 -18.48 -2.23 11.77
N GLU A 96 -19.73 -1.96 11.42
CA GLU A 96 -20.29 -2.38 10.13
C GLU A 96 -19.85 -1.49 8.96
N ASP A 97 -20.28 -0.22 8.94
CA ASP A 97 -20.05 0.67 7.79
C ASP A 97 -18.82 1.59 7.94
N GLY A 98 -18.37 1.79 9.18
CA GLY A 98 -17.27 2.68 9.54
C GLY A 98 -17.55 3.42 10.85
N CYS A 99 -16.49 3.67 11.62
CA CYS A 99 -16.55 4.47 12.85
C CYS A 99 -15.32 5.40 12.93
N ASP A 100 -15.27 6.23 13.96
CA ASP A 100 -14.17 7.17 14.20
C ASP A 100 -12.80 6.50 14.43
N ARG A 101 -12.75 5.18 14.65
CA ARG A 101 -11.51 4.43 14.88
C ARG A 101 -10.87 3.90 13.59
N CYS A 102 -11.67 3.61 12.57
CA CYS A 102 -11.19 2.99 11.33
C CYS A 102 -11.42 3.84 10.06
N SER A 103 -12.16 4.94 10.17
CA SER A 103 -12.54 5.74 8.99
C SER A 103 -12.68 7.22 9.29
N VAL A 104 -12.69 8.02 8.22
CA VAL A 104 -12.96 9.46 8.23
C VAL A 104 -14.09 9.74 7.23
N GLU A 105 -15.12 10.47 7.66
CA GLU A 105 -16.20 10.89 6.77
C GLU A 105 -15.91 12.26 6.15
N LEU A 106 -16.17 12.38 4.85
CA LEU A 106 -16.20 13.65 4.12
C LEU A 106 -17.55 13.81 3.42
N THR A 107 -18.06 15.03 3.34
CA THR A 107 -19.29 15.36 2.62
C THR A 107 -19.02 16.38 1.52
N LEU A 108 -19.73 16.25 0.40
CA LEU A 108 -19.68 17.20 -0.71
C LEU A 108 -21.09 17.58 -1.11
N ARG A 109 -21.45 18.86 -0.93
CA ARG A 109 -22.76 19.40 -1.32
C ARG A 109 -22.58 20.63 -2.19
N ALA A 110 -22.97 20.53 -3.45
CA ALA A 110 -22.88 21.62 -4.40
C ALA A 110 -24.18 21.74 -5.22
N ARG A 111 -24.65 22.97 -5.40
CA ARG A 111 -25.79 23.31 -6.26
C ARG A 111 -25.45 24.54 -7.09
N CYS A 112 -25.49 24.42 -8.41
CA CYS A 112 -25.22 25.56 -9.29
C CYS A 112 -26.49 26.41 -9.47
N THR A 113 -26.57 27.54 -8.77
CA THR A 113 -27.71 28.48 -8.86
C THR A 113 -27.48 29.61 -9.87
N THR A 114 -26.21 29.90 -10.18
CA THR A 114 -25.79 30.99 -11.07
C THR A 114 -25.93 30.61 -12.54
N ARG A 115 -26.00 31.60 -13.44
CA ARG A 115 -26.01 31.36 -14.90
C ARG A 115 -24.66 30.88 -15.46
N GLY A 116 -23.57 31.05 -14.72
CA GLY A 116 -22.23 30.56 -15.10
C GLY A 116 -21.98 29.13 -14.64
N ASN A 117 -20.82 28.59 -15.01
CA ASN A 117 -20.38 27.27 -14.57
C ASN A 117 -19.86 27.36 -13.13
N LEU A 118 -20.32 26.44 -12.27
CA LEU A 118 -19.76 26.21 -10.94
C LEU A 118 -18.67 25.14 -11.05
N GLU A 119 -17.46 25.47 -10.65
CA GLU A 119 -16.37 24.51 -10.56
C GLU A 119 -16.37 23.90 -9.16
N VAL A 120 -16.63 22.59 -9.08
CA VAL A 120 -16.53 21.83 -7.84
C VAL A 120 -15.16 21.19 -7.78
N THR A 121 -14.49 21.35 -6.65
CA THR A 121 -13.09 20.99 -6.44
C THR A 121 -12.88 20.23 -5.14
N SER A 122 -11.67 19.73 -4.92
CA SER A 122 -11.31 19.04 -3.66
C SER A 122 -11.46 19.91 -2.41
N ARG A 123 -11.48 21.25 -2.52
CA ARG A 123 -11.71 22.15 -1.38
C ARG A 123 -13.16 22.19 -0.91
N ASP A 124 -14.09 21.76 -1.76
CA ASP A 124 -15.52 21.71 -1.42
C ASP A 124 -15.86 20.45 -0.60
N LEU A 125 -14.91 19.52 -0.43
CA LEU A 125 -15.03 18.39 0.48
C LEU A 125 -14.84 18.84 1.92
N ILE A 126 -15.85 18.60 2.74
CA ILE A 126 -15.86 18.97 4.15
C ILE A 126 -15.68 17.69 4.97
N ARG A 127 -14.56 17.61 5.72
CA ARG A 127 -14.31 16.54 6.70
C ARG A 127 -15.25 16.70 7.89
N SER A 128 -16.01 15.66 8.22
CA SER A 128 -16.79 15.58 9.46
C SER A 128 -15.87 15.31 10.66
N ASP A 129 -16.20 15.86 11.83
CA ASP A 129 -15.40 15.60 13.05
C ASP A 129 -15.58 14.17 13.58
N THR A 130 -16.82 13.65 13.47
CA THR A 130 -17.24 12.30 13.84
C THR A 130 -18.13 11.71 12.77
N ILE A 131 -18.18 10.38 12.67
CA ILE A 131 -19.09 9.67 11.77
C ILE A 131 -20.46 9.53 12.45
N GLU A 132 -21.46 10.24 11.93
CA GLU A 132 -22.84 10.16 12.42
C GLU A 132 -23.44 8.76 12.17
N ASN A 133 -24.15 8.23 13.16
CA ASN A 133 -24.84 6.92 13.12
C ASN A 133 -23.91 5.71 12.90
N ALA A 134 -22.68 5.74 13.41
CA ALA A 134 -21.86 4.53 13.44
C ALA A 134 -22.58 3.43 14.24
N THR A 135 -22.99 2.36 13.57
CA THR A 135 -23.52 1.15 14.21
C THR A 135 -22.37 0.45 14.92
N ILE A 136 -22.34 0.57 16.25
CA ILE A 136 -21.34 -0.06 17.10
C ILE A 136 -22.00 -1.23 17.81
N TYR A 137 -21.47 -2.43 17.61
CA TYR A 137 -21.85 -3.59 18.40
C TYR A 137 -21.13 -3.54 19.76
N ASP A 138 -21.81 -4.00 20.81
CA ASP A 138 -21.28 -4.07 22.18
C ASP A 138 -20.20 -5.18 22.24
N ASP A 139 -19.00 -4.83 21.79
CA ASP A 139 -17.81 -5.68 21.77
C ASP A 139 -16.75 -5.00 22.65
N ASP A 140 -16.09 -5.75 23.53
CA ASP A 140 -14.98 -5.28 24.36
C ASP A 140 -13.85 -4.68 23.49
N ALA A 141 -13.70 -5.12 22.24
CA ALA A 141 -12.78 -4.54 21.27
C ALA A 141 -13.11 -3.07 20.92
N MET A 142 -14.35 -2.60 21.15
CA MET A 142 -14.80 -1.22 20.95
C MET A 142 -14.62 -0.31 22.17
N ALA A 143 -14.20 -0.85 23.32
CA ALA A 143 -14.04 -0.07 24.55
C ALA A 143 -12.87 0.94 24.48
N GLU A 144 -11.85 0.64 23.68
CA GLU A 144 -10.69 1.52 23.51
C GLU A 144 -11.04 2.77 22.68
N PRO A 145 -10.67 3.98 23.15
CA PRO A 145 -10.98 5.22 22.44
C PRO A 145 -10.25 5.30 21.09
N ALA A 146 -10.82 6.10 20.17
CA ALA A 146 -10.14 6.41 18.93
C ALA A 146 -8.77 7.05 19.21
N ALA A 147 -7.74 6.60 18.48
CA ALA A 147 -6.41 7.18 18.59
C ALA A 147 -6.46 8.69 18.27
N PRO A 148 -5.66 9.52 18.97
CA PRO A 148 -5.57 10.93 18.68
C PRO A 148 -5.07 11.13 17.25
N LYS A 149 -5.74 11.99 16.49
CA LYS A 149 -5.40 12.31 15.10
C LYS A 149 -4.89 13.75 15.03
N HIS A 150 -3.99 14.02 14.08
CA HIS A 150 -3.66 15.41 13.74
C HIS A 150 -4.94 16.16 13.33
N PRO A 151 -5.11 17.46 13.68
CA PRO A 151 -6.34 18.21 13.36
C PRO A 151 -6.70 18.22 11.86
N ASP A 152 -5.68 18.16 11.01
CA ASP A 152 -5.85 18.14 9.55
C ASP A 152 -5.88 16.73 8.95
N PHE A 153 -5.76 15.66 9.76
CA PHE A 153 -5.82 14.29 9.28
C PHE A 153 -7.14 14.01 8.55
N GLY A 154 -7.04 13.40 7.36
CA GLY A 154 -8.18 13.09 6.50
C GLY A 154 -8.75 14.30 5.75
N ARG A 155 -8.18 15.51 5.90
CA ARG A 155 -8.53 16.64 5.04
C ARG A 155 -7.84 16.51 3.67
N PRO A 156 -8.46 17.01 2.58
CA PRO A 156 -7.81 17.06 1.27
C PRO A 156 -6.51 17.86 1.31
N VAL A 157 -5.47 17.38 0.62
CA VAL A 157 -4.21 18.13 0.47
C VAL A 157 -4.50 19.49 -0.20
N GLY A 158 -3.94 20.56 0.37
CA GLY A 158 -4.13 21.94 -0.11
C GLY A 158 -5.44 22.60 0.33
N HIS A 159 -6.13 22.05 1.35
CA HIS A 159 -7.31 22.68 1.95
C HIS A 159 -7.03 24.07 2.53
N ASP A 160 -5.80 24.31 2.96
CA ASP A 160 -5.27 25.57 3.53
C ASP A 160 -4.91 26.61 2.45
N GLY A 161 -5.03 26.26 1.17
CA GLY A 161 -4.66 27.13 0.05
C GLY A 161 -3.22 26.96 -0.42
N SER A 162 -2.42 26.06 0.19
CA SER A 162 -1.01 25.89 -0.16
C SER A 162 -0.78 25.36 -1.58
N THR A 163 -1.76 24.63 -2.10
CA THR A 163 -1.69 23.89 -3.37
C THR A 163 -2.99 24.13 -4.14
N PRO A 164 -2.95 24.24 -5.49
CA PRO A 164 -4.16 24.32 -6.29
C PRO A 164 -5.09 23.13 -6.03
N PRO A 165 -6.41 23.36 -5.93
CA PRO A 165 -7.34 22.28 -5.67
C PRO A 165 -7.54 21.40 -6.91
N ILE A 166 -7.95 20.17 -6.69
CA ILE A 166 -8.23 19.22 -7.77
C ILE A 166 -9.65 19.47 -8.27
N MET A 167 -9.82 19.77 -9.55
CA MET A 167 -11.15 19.87 -10.16
C MET A 167 -11.83 18.50 -10.12
N LEU A 168 -13.07 18.44 -9.63
CA LEU A 168 -13.89 17.24 -9.63
C LEU A 168 -14.87 17.24 -10.81
N VAL A 169 -15.67 18.29 -10.92
CA VAL A 169 -16.70 18.43 -11.96
C VAL A 169 -17.03 19.90 -12.19
N LYS A 170 -17.44 20.24 -13.42
CA LYS A 170 -18.03 21.54 -13.73
C LYS A 170 -19.53 21.38 -13.88
N MET A 171 -20.29 22.21 -13.18
CA MET A 171 -21.74 22.14 -13.10
C MET A 171 -22.38 23.36 -13.75
N SER A 172 -23.39 23.13 -14.57
CA SER A 172 -24.24 24.17 -15.16
C SER A 172 -25.43 24.49 -14.26
N LYS A 173 -26.10 25.62 -14.52
CA LYS A 173 -27.27 26.07 -13.75
C LYS A 173 -28.31 24.97 -13.58
N GLY A 174 -28.72 24.73 -12.34
CA GLY A 174 -29.74 23.75 -11.97
C GLY A 174 -29.18 22.37 -11.63
N GLN A 175 -27.91 22.10 -11.90
CA GLN A 175 -27.27 20.85 -11.50
C GLN A 175 -26.93 20.82 -10.01
N GLU A 176 -26.94 19.61 -9.47
CA GLU A 176 -26.83 19.27 -8.05
C GLU A 176 -25.86 18.10 -7.85
N LEU A 177 -25.13 18.13 -6.73
CA LEU A 177 -24.30 17.04 -6.27
C LEU A 177 -24.36 16.97 -4.73
N ASP A 178 -24.77 15.83 -4.18
CA ASP A 178 -24.77 15.52 -2.74
C ASP A 178 -24.18 14.13 -2.53
N LEU A 179 -22.98 14.09 -1.96
CA LEU A 179 -22.21 12.87 -1.73
C LEU A 179 -21.78 12.78 -0.26
N ARG A 180 -21.78 11.55 0.25
CA ARG A 180 -21.09 11.18 1.50
C ARG A 180 -19.96 10.21 1.14
N CYS A 181 -18.77 10.50 1.62
CA CYS A 181 -17.55 9.75 1.32
C CYS A 181 -16.97 9.20 2.61
N ILE A 182 -16.64 7.91 2.64
CA ILE A 182 -15.94 7.27 3.75
C ILE A 182 -14.53 6.95 3.30
N ALA A 183 -13.56 7.59 3.93
CA ALA A 183 -12.14 7.35 3.72
C ALA A 183 -11.62 6.32 4.72
N ARG A 184 -10.83 5.36 4.20
CA ARG A 184 -10.32 4.21 4.96
C ARG A 184 -8.81 4.12 4.82
N LYS A 185 -8.18 3.54 5.84
CA LYS A 185 -6.77 3.17 5.82
C LYS A 185 -6.55 2.06 4.80
N GLY A 186 -5.50 2.18 3.99
CA GLY A 186 -5.08 1.15 3.05
C GLY A 186 -3.63 1.36 2.63
N PHE A 187 -3.14 0.53 1.71
CA PHE A 187 -1.77 0.59 1.19
C PHE A 187 -1.76 0.35 -0.32
N ALA A 188 -0.71 0.83 -1.00
CA ALA A 188 -0.72 0.92 -2.45
C ALA A 188 -0.72 -0.43 -3.19
N LYS A 189 -0.37 -1.55 -2.52
CA LYS A 189 -0.54 -2.90 -3.12
C LYS A 189 -2.00 -3.28 -3.36
N GLU A 190 -2.94 -2.73 -2.58
CA GLU A 190 -4.37 -2.95 -2.81
C GLU A 190 -4.89 -2.07 -3.94
N HIS A 191 -4.53 -0.78 -3.91
CA HIS A 191 -4.88 0.16 -4.96
C HIS A 191 -3.92 1.37 -4.96
N ALA A 192 -3.54 1.85 -6.15
CA ALA A 192 -2.57 2.95 -6.32
C ALA A 192 -2.97 4.26 -5.61
N LYS A 193 -4.25 4.45 -5.30
CA LYS A 193 -4.78 5.62 -4.56
C LYS A 193 -4.16 5.81 -3.18
N TRP A 194 -3.64 4.74 -2.59
CA TRP A 194 -2.98 4.76 -1.28
C TRP A 194 -1.45 4.94 -1.37
N SER A 195 -0.88 5.21 -2.55
CA SER A 195 0.55 5.51 -2.66
C SER A 195 0.87 6.86 -2.00
N PRO A 196 1.74 6.94 -0.98
CA PRO A 196 2.19 8.22 -0.45
C PRO A 196 3.21 8.91 -1.36
N CYS A 197 3.83 8.16 -2.29
CA CYS A 197 4.84 8.68 -3.21
C CYS A 197 4.27 8.92 -4.61
N SER A 198 4.73 9.99 -5.26
CA SER A 198 4.60 10.20 -6.70
C SER A 198 5.66 9.39 -7.45
N ALA A 199 6.92 9.53 -7.04
CA ALA A 199 8.05 8.82 -7.61
C ALA A 199 9.12 8.57 -6.55
N VAL A 200 9.94 7.52 -6.78
CA VAL A 200 11.15 7.28 -6.00
C VAL A 200 12.31 7.08 -6.97
N GLY A 201 13.09 8.14 -7.13
CA GLY A 201 14.38 8.14 -7.80
C GLY A 201 15.34 7.18 -7.10
N PHE A 202 16.04 6.38 -7.88
CA PHE A 202 16.93 5.34 -7.39
C PHE A 202 18.06 5.12 -8.38
N GLU A 203 19.29 5.36 -7.92
CA GLU A 203 20.51 5.18 -8.72
C GLU A 203 21.64 4.63 -7.84
N TYR A 204 22.56 3.89 -8.44
CA TYR A 204 23.82 3.50 -7.82
C TYR A 204 24.88 3.34 -8.92
N ASP A 205 26.16 3.46 -8.57
CA ASP A 205 27.29 3.29 -9.50
C ASP A 205 27.16 4.12 -10.80
N PRO A 206 27.14 5.47 -10.69
CA PRO A 206 26.90 6.37 -11.82
C PRO A 206 27.92 6.19 -12.97
N HIS A 207 29.13 5.74 -12.65
CA HIS A 207 30.21 5.50 -13.61
C HIS A 207 30.24 4.07 -14.18
N ASN A 208 29.26 3.23 -13.83
CA ASN A 208 29.19 1.82 -14.22
C ASN A 208 30.50 1.05 -13.94
N ALA A 209 31.16 1.34 -12.83
CA ALA A 209 32.40 0.69 -12.42
C ALA A 209 32.19 -0.81 -12.14
N LEU A 210 30.98 -1.20 -11.73
CA LEU A 210 30.56 -2.59 -11.49
C LEU A 210 30.19 -3.34 -12.78
N ARG A 211 30.03 -2.64 -13.91
CA ARG A 211 29.59 -3.21 -15.18
C ARG A 211 28.25 -3.95 -15.07
N HIS A 212 27.35 -3.44 -14.23
CA HIS A 212 25.98 -3.96 -14.12
C HIS A 212 25.14 -3.66 -15.36
N THR A 213 25.53 -2.68 -16.17
CA THR A 213 24.97 -2.45 -17.50
C THR A 213 26.06 -2.52 -18.57
N THR A 214 25.66 -2.86 -19.79
CA THR A 214 26.50 -2.71 -20.99
C THR A 214 25.86 -1.61 -21.82
N TYR A 215 26.55 -0.48 -21.95
CA TYR A 215 26.04 0.64 -22.74
C TYR A 215 25.89 0.23 -24.20
N TRP A 216 24.71 0.50 -24.76
CA TRP A 216 24.50 0.48 -26.20
C TRP A 216 25.08 1.75 -26.79
N TYR A 217 25.81 1.68 -27.89
CA TYR A 217 26.36 2.85 -28.57
C TYR A 217 26.61 2.54 -30.04
N GLU A 218 26.65 3.57 -30.88
CA GLU A 218 27.00 3.45 -32.31
C GLU A 218 28.47 3.77 -32.56
N TYR A 219 29.00 4.80 -31.88
CA TYR A 219 30.34 5.34 -32.09
C TYR A 219 31.16 5.37 -30.81
N ASP A 220 30.67 6.05 -29.77
CA ASP A 220 31.39 6.23 -28.50
C ASP A 220 30.41 6.32 -27.33
N ALA A 221 30.41 5.29 -26.48
CA ALA A 221 29.56 5.22 -25.31
C ALA A 221 29.70 6.43 -24.38
N LYS A 222 30.91 7.01 -24.23
CA LYS A 222 31.13 8.16 -23.34
C LYS A 222 30.50 9.44 -23.86
N GLN A 223 30.34 9.56 -25.18
CA GLN A 223 29.73 10.73 -25.81
C GLN A 223 28.20 10.57 -25.93
N GLU A 224 27.73 9.34 -26.13
CA GLU A 224 26.31 9.04 -26.33
C GLU A 224 25.52 8.97 -25.01
N TRP A 225 26.16 8.54 -23.92
CA TRP A 225 25.52 8.46 -22.60
C TRP A 225 25.94 9.65 -21.72
N PRO A 226 25.02 10.57 -21.40
CA PRO A 226 25.31 11.67 -20.51
C PRO A 226 25.52 11.18 -19.08
N GLU A 227 26.48 11.79 -18.37
CA GLU A 227 26.68 11.54 -16.96
C GLU A 227 25.52 12.11 -16.14
N GLY A 228 25.00 11.30 -15.21
CA GLY A 228 23.95 11.74 -14.27
C GLY A 228 24.51 12.70 -13.22
N ALA A 229 23.62 13.45 -12.55
CA ALA A 229 24.01 14.37 -11.48
C ALA A 229 24.78 13.70 -10.32
N ASN A 230 24.61 12.38 -10.14
CA ASN A 230 25.29 11.63 -9.09
C ASN A 230 26.76 11.30 -9.43
N ALA A 231 27.17 11.42 -10.69
CA ALA A 231 28.54 11.19 -11.15
C ALA A 231 29.56 12.12 -10.48
N GLU A 232 29.15 13.34 -10.11
CA GLU A 232 30.00 14.33 -9.42
C GLU A 232 30.45 13.89 -8.02
N PHE A 233 29.76 12.92 -7.42
CA PHE A 233 29.99 12.47 -6.05
C PHE A 233 30.81 11.17 -5.94
N GLU A 234 31.25 10.63 -7.09
CA GLU A 234 32.10 9.47 -7.18
C GLU A 234 33.22 9.70 -8.18
N GLU A 235 34.41 9.21 -7.88
CA GLU A 235 35.52 9.29 -8.82
C GLU A 235 35.31 8.30 -9.97
N PRO A 236 35.51 8.72 -11.23
CA PRO A 236 35.42 7.82 -12.36
C PRO A 236 36.53 6.73 -12.28
N PRO A 237 36.27 5.52 -12.78
CA PRO A 237 37.28 4.47 -12.81
C PRO A 237 38.47 4.91 -13.67
N GLN A 238 39.69 4.64 -13.18
CA GLN A 238 40.91 4.95 -13.92
C GLN A 238 40.97 4.16 -15.24
N GLU A 239 41.29 4.84 -16.34
CA GLU A 239 41.41 4.20 -17.64
C GLU A 239 42.51 3.13 -17.64
N GLY A 240 42.16 1.91 -18.06
CA GLY A 240 43.09 0.77 -18.09
C GLY A 240 43.29 0.04 -16.76
N ALA A 241 42.65 0.48 -15.66
CA ALA A 241 42.64 -0.26 -14.42
C ALA A 241 41.95 -1.64 -14.62
N PRO A 242 42.46 -2.72 -13.97
CA PRO A 242 41.80 -4.01 -14.02
C PRO A 242 40.41 -3.92 -13.38
N PHE A 243 39.45 -4.68 -13.91
CA PHE A 243 38.11 -4.76 -13.34
C PHE A 243 38.15 -5.40 -11.96
N ASP A 244 37.51 -4.76 -10.98
CA ASP A 244 37.41 -5.29 -9.62
C ASP A 244 36.16 -6.16 -9.46
N TYR A 245 36.35 -7.47 -9.63
CA TYR A 245 35.29 -8.47 -9.47
C TYR A 245 34.77 -8.60 -8.04
N ASN A 246 35.48 -8.07 -7.03
CA ASN A 246 35.07 -8.13 -5.63
C ASN A 246 34.26 -6.91 -5.18
N LYS A 247 34.28 -5.83 -5.98
CA LYS A 247 33.52 -4.61 -5.68
C LYS A 247 32.01 -4.93 -5.70
N LYS A 248 31.29 -4.40 -4.72
CA LYS A 248 29.83 -4.54 -4.60
C LYS A 248 29.19 -3.16 -4.52
N ALA A 249 27.94 -3.07 -4.96
CA ALA A 249 27.13 -1.87 -4.77
C ALA A 249 26.84 -1.67 -3.27
N ASN A 250 27.29 -0.55 -2.72
CA ASN A 250 27.13 -0.21 -1.30
C ASN A 250 26.67 1.23 -1.03
N LYS A 251 26.47 2.02 -2.10
CA LYS A 251 26.09 3.43 -2.06
C LYS A 251 24.94 3.65 -3.05
N PHE A 252 23.83 4.16 -2.55
CA PHE A 252 22.58 4.32 -3.29
C PHE A 252 22.07 5.75 -3.15
N TYR A 253 21.70 6.35 -4.27
CA TYR A 253 21.13 7.69 -4.34
C TYR A 253 19.62 7.58 -4.45
N PHE A 254 18.92 8.19 -3.49
CA PHE A 254 17.47 8.25 -3.43
C PHE A 254 16.98 9.67 -3.64
N ASP A 255 15.87 9.79 -4.36
CA ASP A 255 15.05 11.01 -4.41
C ASP A 255 13.58 10.61 -4.26
N VAL A 256 13.05 10.77 -3.05
CA VAL A 256 11.67 10.41 -2.73
C VAL A 256 10.79 11.64 -2.93
N GLU A 257 9.87 11.56 -3.90
CA GLU A 257 8.86 12.59 -4.16
C GLU A 257 7.52 12.17 -3.53
N ALA A 258 7.04 12.96 -2.58
CA ALA A 258 5.76 12.75 -1.92
C ALA A 258 4.59 13.23 -2.78
N SER A 259 3.46 12.52 -2.68
CA SER A 259 2.17 12.92 -3.26
C SER A 259 1.50 14.10 -2.55
N GLY A 260 2.06 14.54 -1.42
CA GLY A 260 1.52 15.57 -0.52
C GLY A 260 0.62 15.04 0.61
N SER A 261 0.22 13.76 0.57
CA SER A 261 -0.54 13.12 1.65
C SER A 261 0.28 12.95 2.95
N MET A 262 1.60 12.82 2.81
CA MET A 262 2.54 12.59 3.90
C MET A 262 3.85 13.34 3.61
N HIS A 263 4.60 13.75 4.64
CA HIS A 263 5.88 14.43 4.45
C HIS A 263 6.96 13.42 3.96
N PRO A 264 7.85 13.77 3.02
CA PRO A 264 8.89 12.87 2.49
C PRO A 264 9.76 12.20 3.56
N ALA A 265 10.11 12.93 4.64
CA ALA A 265 10.87 12.36 5.76
C ALA A 265 10.07 11.26 6.49
N GLU A 266 8.78 11.49 6.72
CA GLU A 266 7.89 10.53 7.37
C GLU A 266 7.69 9.28 6.51
N ILE A 267 7.67 9.42 5.18
CA ILE A 267 7.65 8.28 4.25
C ILE A 267 8.89 7.40 4.46
N VAL A 268 10.08 7.99 4.50
CA VAL A 268 11.33 7.24 4.69
C VAL A 268 11.38 6.58 6.08
N GLU A 269 11.04 7.32 7.13
CA GLU A 269 11.01 6.82 8.51
C GLU A 269 10.00 5.67 8.69
N THR A 270 8.77 5.85 8.18
CA THR A 270 7.74 4.82 8.22
C THR A 270 8.14 3.61 7.39
N GLY A 271 8.78 3.82 6.23
CA GLY A 271 9.29 2.73 5.40
C GLY A 271 10.36 1.89 6.12
N LEU A 272 11.27 2.52 6.86
CA LEU A 272 12.25 1.83 7.69
C LEU A 272 11.58 1.07 8.84
N GLY A 273 10.65 1.71 9.55
CA GLY A 273 9.91 1.08 10.66
C GLY A 273 9.08 -0.13 10.20
N LEU A 274 8.46 -0.08 9.02
CA LEU A 274 7.75 -1.21 8.44
C LEU A 274 8.67 -2.36 8.06
N LEU A 275 9.87 -2.06 7.55
CA LEU A 275 10.85 -3.10 7.22
C LEU A 275 11.33 -3.80 8.50
N GLU A 276 11.63 -3.05 9.56
CA GLU A 276 11.98 -3.58 10.88
C GLU A 276 10.85 -4.45 11.44
N TYR A 277 9.62 -3.93 11.46
CA TYR A 277 8.46 -4.64 11.98
C TYR A 277 8.22 -5.97 11.27
N ARG A 278 8.26 -6.00 9.93
CA ARG A 278 8.02 -7.23 9.17
C ARG A 278 9.11 -8.28 9.36
N VAL A 279 10.36 -7.85 9.47
CA VAL A 279 11.47 -8.77 9.78
C VAL A 279 11.29 -9.33 11.19
N ALA A 280 10.92 -8.49 12.17
CA ALA A 280 10.66 -8.92 13.54
C ALA A 280 9.51 -9.93 13.61
N GLN A 281 8.41 -9.70 12.88
CA GLN A 281 7.30 -10.65 12.79
C GLN A 281 7.75 -12.02 12.26
N ILE A 282 8.54 -12.06 11.19
CA ILE A 282 9.06 -13.33 10.65
C ILE A 282 9.92 -14.06 11.68
N VAL A 283 10.82 -13.34 12.37
CA VAL A 283 11.67 -13.94 13.42
C VAL A 283 10.82 -14.49 14.57
N GLN A 284 9.80 -13.76 14.99
CA GLN A 284 8.88 -14.20 16.04
C GLN A 284 8.14 -15.49 15.64
N GLU A 285 7.54 -15.53 14.46
CA GLU A 285 6.82 -16.72 13.96
C GLU A 285 7.74 -17.93 13.83
N LEU A 286 8.97 -17.74 13.32
CA LEU A 286 9.96 -18.82 13.24
C LEU A 286 10.35 -19.33 14.64
N SER A 287 10.50 -18.43 15.61
CA SER A 287 10.83 -18.82 16.99
C SER A 287 9.71 -19.66 17.62
N MET A 288 8.44 -19.34 17.34
CA MET A 288 7.30 -20.13 17.82
C MET A 288 7.26 -21.54 17.22
N LEU A 289 7.71 -21.71 15.97
CA LEU A 289 7.78 -23.02 15.32
C LEU A 289 8.87 -23.90 15.93
N ASP A 290 10.03 -23.33 16.28
CA ASP A 290 11.13 -24.05 16.93
C ASP A 290 10.78 -24.50 18.36
N GLU A 291 9.91 -23.76 19.06
CA GLU A 291 9.45 -24.10 20.40
C GLU A 291 8.39 -25.21 20.45
N GLN A 292 7.85 -25.68 19.32
CA GLN A 292 7.05 -26.91 19.29
C GLN A 292 7.96 -28.14 19.43
N PRO A 293 8.04 -28.79 20.59
CA PRO A 293 8.90 -29.95 20.77
C PRO A 293 8.23 -31.14 20.08
N GLY A 294 8.98 -31.90 19.30
CA GLY A 294 8.53 -33.21 18.83
C GLY A 294 8.02 -34.05 20.00
N GLY A 295 6.71 -34.30 20.03
CA GLY A 295 6.07 -34.96 21.16
C GLY A 295 4.63 -35.37 20.88
N GLY A 296 4.45 -36.49 20.17
CA GLY A 296 3.32 -37.40 20.41
C GLY A 296 2.05 -37.14 19.61
N VAL A 297 1.65 -38.18 18.87
CA VAL A 297 0.25 -38.46 18.54
C VAL A 297 -0.57 -38.35 19.83
N GLY A 298 -1.42 -37.33 19.93
CA GLY A 298 -2.29 -37.10 21.07
C GLY A 298 -3.24 -35.95 20.76
N GLY A 299 -4.35 -36.27 20.10
CA GLY A 299 -5.36 -35.30 19.71
C GLY A 299 -5.88 -34.52 20.91
N LEU A 300 -5.95 -33.20 20.75
CA LEU A 300 -6.85 -32.35 21.49
C LEU A 300 -7.49 -31.41 20.48
N GLU A 301 -8.81 -31.58 20.37
CA GLU A 301 -9.73 -30.67 19.69
C GLU A 301 -9.48 -29.23 20.15
N ASN A 302 -9.25 -28.35 19.19
CA ASN A 302 -9.84 -27.00 19.20
C ASN A 302 -9.95 -26.53 17.76
N GLY A 303 -11.19 -26.19 17.38
CA GLY A 303 -11.62 -26.01 16.00
C GLY A 303 -10.85 -24.93 15.25
N MET A 304 -10.02 -25.37 14.31
CA MET A 304 -9.68 -24.57 13.14
C MET A 304 -10.71 -24.85 12.06
N MET A 305 -11.47 -23.82 11.72
CA MET A 305 -12.38 -23.81 10.57
C MET A 305 -11.55 -23.83 9.28
N ASP A 306 -11.81 -24.80 8.41
CA ASP A 306 -11.22 -24.91 7.07
C ASP A 306 -11.67 -23.70 6.21
N PRO A 307 -10.76 -22.96 5.52
CA PRO A 307 -11.11 -21.80 4.71
C PRO A 307 -11.93 -22.12 3.45
N TYR A 308 -12.12 -23.40 3.09
CA TYR A 308 -12.95 -23.78 1.94
C TYR A 308 -13.89 -24.92 2.32
N GLY A 309 -15.06 -24.55 2.86
CA GLY A 309 -16.09 -25.47 3.32
C GLY A 309 -16.57 -26.45 2.24
N ALA A 310 -16.13 -27.69 2.34
CA ALA A 310 -16.83 -28.86 1.83
C ALA A 310 -17.32 -29.68 3.03
N PRO A 311 -18.63 -29.99 3.16
CA PRO A 311 -19.13 -30.71 4.31
C PRO A 311 -18.62 -32.16 4.27
N PRO A 312 -17.91 -32.65 5.31
CA PRO A 312 -17.46 -34.03 5.33
C PRO A 312 -18.66 -34.96 5.55
N GLY A 313 -18.83 -35.90 4.62
CA GLY A 313 -19.83 -36.95 4.69
C GLY A 313 -19.70 -37.79 5.97
N VAL A 314 -20.85 -38.01 6.61
CA VAL A 314 -21.02 -38.90 7.74
C VAL A 314 -20.99 -40.35 7.24
N ASN A 315 -19.99 -41.12 7.67
CA ASN A 315 -20.00 -42.58 7.62
C ASN A 315 -19.03 -43.08 8.71
N GLY A 316 -19.37 -43.94 9.66
CA GLY A 316 -20.59 -44.68 9.98
C GLY A 316 -20.32 -45.51 11.25
N GLY A 317 -21.37 -46.05 11.86
CA GLY A 317 -21.26 -46.98 12.99
C GLY A 317 -22.64 -47.40 13.47
N GLY A 318 -23.08 -48.58 13.04
CA GLY A 318 -24.48 -48.98 13.08
C GLY A 318 -25.01 -49.51 14.41
N MET A 319 -26.32 -49.72 14.42
CA MET A 319 -27.00 -50.94 14.89
C MET A 319 -28.49 -50.87 14.54
N ASP A 320 -28.99 -52.06 14.25
CA ASP A 320 -30.37 -52.55 14.25
C ASP A 320 -31.29 -52.50 13.02
N LEU A 321 -31.70 -53.74 12.71
CA LEU A 321 -32.67 -54.25 11.76
C LEU A 321 -34.05 -53.63 11.98
N ASN A 322 -34.79 -53.34 10.90
CA ASN A 322 -35.79 -54.24 10.32
C ASN A 322 -36.68 -53.47 9.33
N GLY A 323 -36.92 -54.04 8.14
CA GLY A 323 -38.25 -53.98 7.53
C GLY A 323 -38.55 -52.99 6.39
N HIS A 324 -38.52 -53.55 5.17
CA HIS A 324 -39.49 -53.36 4.08
C HIS A 324 -39.56 -52.04 3.28
N GLY A 325 -39.19 -52.15 1.99
CA GLY A 325 -40.15 -51.88 0.92
C GLY A 325 -39.76 -50.90 -0.19
N GLY A 326 -39.19 -51.42 -1.29
CA GLY A 326 -39.74 -51.21 -2.64
C GLY A 326 -39.18 -50.12 -3.56
N ALA A 327 -38.80 -50.59 -4.77
CA ALA A 327 -38.89 -49.95 -6.10
C ALA A 327 -37.68 -49.17 -6.68
N ASP A 328 -36.86 -49.93 -7.44
CA ASP A 328 -36.42 -49.72 -8.84
C ASP A 328 -36.44 -48.32 -9.49
N MET A 329 -35.31 -47.93 -10.12
CA MET A 329 -35.17 -47.79 -11.59
C MET A 329 -33.75 -47.33 -12.01
N ASN A 330 -33.25 -47.98 -13.07
CA ASN A 330 -31.94 -47.87 -13.73
C ASN A 330 -31.67 -46.53 -14.46
N GLY A 331 -30.38 -46.18 -14.65
CA GLY A 331 -29.93 -45.40 -15.81
C GLY A 331 -28.60 -44.64 -15.70
N TYR A 332 -27.52 -45.20 -16.22
CA TYR A 332 -26.27 -44.53 -16.69
C TYR A 332 -26.01 -45.04 -18.14
N PRO A 333 -25.08 -44.48 -18.95
CA PRO A 333 -24.17 -43.34 -18.76
C PRO A 333 -24.03 -42.39 -19.99
N ALA A 334 -23.29 -41.28 -19.86
CA ALA A 334 -22.38 -40.78 -20.90
C ALA A 334 -21.38 -39.73 -20.37
N GLN A 335 -20.09 -40.00 -20.55
CA GLN A 335 -18.94 -39.12 -20.36
C GLN A 335 -18.78 -38.18 -21.57
N VAL A 336 -18.39 -36.93 -21.35
CA VAL A 336 -17.73 -36.09 -22.37
C VAL A 336 -16.57 -35.34 -21.72
N ALA A 337 -15.40 -35.45 -22.34
CA ALA A 337 -14.15 -34.85 -21.92
C ALA A 337 -13.86 -33.50 -22.61
N ASN A 338 -13.13 -32.65 -21.87
CA ASN A 338 -12.31 -31.45 -22.14
C ASN A 338 -11.93 -31.14 -23.61
N PRO A 339 -11.80 -29.86 -24.05
CA PRO A 339 -10.53 -29.11 -23.81
C PRO A 339 -10.59 -27.55 -23.91
N TYR A 340 -9.77 -26.81 -23.17
CA TYR A 340 -9.01 -25.63 -23.67
C TYR A 340 -7.94 -25.23 -22.66
N ALA A 341 -6.75 -25.76 -22.86
CA ALA A 341 -5.51 -25.35 -22.21
C ALA A 341 -4.46 -25.13 -23.31
N GLY A 342 -3.77 -23.99 -23.25
CA GLY A 342 -2.48 -23.78 -23.89
C GLY A 342 -2.49 -23.01 -25.23
N SER A 343 -1.87 -21.83 -25.20
CA SER A 343 -1.15 -21.29 -26.36
C SER A 343 0.06 -20.53 -25.85
N GLY A 344 1.22 -20.99 -26.32
CA GLY A 344 2.56 -20.57 -25.95
C GLY A 344 3.06 -19.37 -26.75
N TRP A 345 4.30 -19.05 -26.42
CA TRP A 345 5.17 -18.01 -26.96
C TRP A 345 5.56 -18.28 -28.41
N ASP A 346 5.59 -17.21 -29.21
CA ASP A 346 6.50 -16.98 -30.34
C ASP A 346 6.86 -15.49 -30.37
#